data_AF-A0A502E357-F1
#
_entry.id   AF-A0A502E357-F1
#
_cell.length_a   1.000
_cell.length_b   1.000
_cell.length_c   1.000
_cell.angle_alpha   90.00
_cell.angle_beta   90.00
_cell.angle_gamma   90.00
#
_symmetry.space_group_name_H-M   'P 1'
#
loop_
_entity.id
_entity.type
_entity.pdbx_description
1 polymer ?
#
loop_
_entity_poly.entity_id
_entity_poly.type
_entity_poly.pdbx_seq_one_letter_code
_entity_poly.pdbx_strand_id
1 'polypeptide(L)'
;MTGVPVIAVGSVGLDTAFLSKGTRLVIAPASADAVVAQFEAGEFDVIAVGRALLADPGWVNLLRDDTLDGFNGYDVQSALSTLH
;
A
#
# COMPACT_ATOMS: atom_id res chain seq x y z
N MET A 1 -11.01 -22.52 -11.00
CA MET A 1 -10.74 -21.10 -11.32
C MET A 1 -11.65 -20.69 -12.46
N THR A 2 -12.27 -19.51 -12.41
CA THR A 2 -13.32 -19.07 -13.35
C THR A 2 -12.78 -18.63 -14.72
N GLY A 3 -11.44 -18.55 -14.88
CA GLY A 3 -10.79 -18.07 -16.10
C GLY A 3 -10.88 -16.56 -16.30
N VAL A 4 -11.39 -15.83 -15.31
CA VAL A 4 -11.51 -14.37 -15.32
C VAL A 4 -10.42 -13.78 -14.45
N PRO A 5 -9.74 -12.69 -14.88
CA PRO A 5 -8.73 -12.02 -14.07
C PRO A 5 -9.25 -11.57 -12.69
N VAL A 6 -8.43 -11.76 -11.66
CA VAL A 6 -8.72 -11.39 -10.27
C VAL A 6 -7.86 -10.20 -9.86
N ILE A 7 -8.52 -9.16 -9.35
CA ILE A 7 -7.85 -7.99 -8.74
C ILE A 7 -7.99 -8.02 -7.23
N ALA A 8 -6.87 -8.01 -6.51
CA ALA A 8 -6.82 -7.81 -5.07
C ALA A 8 -6.86 -6.32 -4.70
N VAL A 9 -7.42 -6.02 -3.54
CA VAL A 9 -7.46 -4.66 -2.95
C VAL A 9 -7.15 -4.75 -1.46
N GLY A 10 -6.30 -3.87 -0.93
CA GLY A 10 -5.91 -3.92 0.48
C GLY A 10 -4.91 -2.85 0.90
N SER A 11 -4.50 -2.90 2.17
CA SER A 11 -3.39 -2.07 2.69
C SER A 11 -2.05 -2.63 2.20
N VAL A 12 -1.65 -2.30 0.97
CA VAL A 12 -0.33 -2.65 0.44
C VAL A 12 0.71 -1.69 1.01
N GLY A 13 1.74 -2.22 1.67
CA GLY A 13 2.82 -1.41 2.25
C GLY A 13 2.42 -0.60 3.48
N LEU A 14 1.23 -0.81 4.01
CA LEU A 14 0.64 -0.03 5.10
C LEU A 14 -0.05 -0.96 6.09
N ASP A 15 -0.07 -0.56 7.36
CA ASP A 15 -0.83 -1.31 8.36
C ASP A 15 -2.35 -1.25 8.08
N THR A 16 -3.06 -2.25 8.56
CA THR A 16 -4.51 -2.37 8.55
C THR A 16 -5.18 -1.62 9.70
N ALA A 17 -4.41 -1.01 10.61
CA ALA A 17 -4.94 -0.20 11.69
C ALA A 17 -5.63 1.09 11.17
N PHE A 18 -6.89 0.96 10.75
CA PHE A 18 -7.80 2.09 10.50
C PHE A 18 -8.30 2.74 11.80
N LEU A 19 -7.87 2.25 12.95
CA LEU A 19 -8.36 2.62 14.28
C LEU A 19 -7.49 3.70 14.94
N SER A 20 -7.28 4.85 14.29
CA SER A 20 -6.76 6.01 15.02
C SER A 20 -7.92 6.68 15.78
N LYS A 21 -8.05 6.38 17.08
CA LYS A 21 -8.83 7.20 18.01
C LYS A 21 -8.10 8.53 18.25
N GLY A 22 -8.14 9.45 17.28
CA GLY A 22 -7.46 10.74 17.36
C GLY A 22 -7.69 11.63 16.14
N THR A 23 -7.35 12.91 16.26
CA THR A 23 -7.51 13.94 15.20
C THR A 23 -6.56 13.75 14.02
N ARG A 24 -5.48 12.98 14.19
CA ARG A 24 -4.47 12.72 13.15
C ARG A 24 -4.57 11.27 12.67
N LEU A 25 -4.97 11.09 11.42
CA LEU A 25 -5.02 9.81 10.73
C LEU A 25 -3.64 9.54 10.10
N VAL A 26 -2.80 8.83 10.85
CA VAL A 26 -1.50 8.32 10.38
C VAL A 26 -1.57 6.81 10.33
N ILE A 27 -1.10 6.22 9.23
CA ILE A 27 -1.01 4.77 9.04
C ILE A 27 0.46 4.43 8.89
N ALA A 28 0.96 3.57 9.76
CA ALA A 28 2.34 3.13 9.74
C ALA A 28 2.65 2.32 8.48
N PRO A 29 3.92 2.33 8.01
CA PRO A 29 4.36 1.41 6.97
C PRO A 29 4.24 -0.04 7.45
N ALA A 30 4.00 -0.95 6.51
CA ALA A 30 4.03 -2.38 6.75
C ALA A 30 4.78 -3.07 5.60
N SER A 31 5.28 -4.28 5.84
CA SER A 31 5.93 -5.06 4.79
C SER A 31 4.96 -5.40 3.66
N ALA A 32 5.46 -5.42 2.42
CA ALA A 32 4.75 -5.91 1.25
C ALA A 32 4.90 -7.44 1.05
N ASP A 33 5.72 -8.12 1.84
CA ASP A 33 6.08 -9.53 1.65
C ASP A 33 4.86 -10.46 1.62
N ALA A 34 3.88 -10.19 2.48
CA ALA A 34 2.65 -10.98 2.50
C ALA A 34 1.88 -10.90 1.18
N VAL A 35 1.86 -9.73 0.55
CA VAL A 35 1.21 -9.51 -0.76
C VAL A 35 2.01 -10.20 -1.86
N VAL A 36 3.34 -10.12 -1.81
CA VAL A 36 4.23 -10.82 -2.76
C VAL A 36 4.00 -12.33 -2.68
N ALA A 37 3.97 -12.90 -1.47
CA ALA A 37 3.72 -14.31 -1.27
C ALA A 37 2.34 -14.75 -1.80
N GLN A 38 1.29 -13.95 -1.59
CA GLN A 38 -0.05 -14.23 -2.14
C GLN A 38 -0.06 -14.18 -3.68
N PHE A 39 0.67 -13.23 -4.28
CA PHE A 39 0.83 -13.14 -5.73
C PHE A 39 1.57 -14.36 -6.29
N GLU A 40 2.67 -14.78 -5.67
CA GLU A 40 3.41 -15.99 -6.04
C GLU A 40 2.59 -17.27 -5.88
N ALA A 41 1.67 -17.30 -4.91
CA ALA A 41 0.71 -18.39 -4.73
C ALA A 41 -0.45 -18.38 -5.75
N GLY A 42 -0.54 -17.36 -6.61
CA GLY A 42 -1.58 -17.24 -7.63
C GLY A 42 -2.97 -16.88 -7.08
N GLU A 43 -3.03 -16.19 -5.92
CA GLU A 43 -4.30 -15.78 -5.31
C GLU A 43 -4.99 -14.64 -6.08
N PHE A 44 -4.22 -13.84 -6.83
CA PHE A 44 -4.71 -12.76 -7.69
C PHE A 44 -3.72 -12.48 -8.84
N ASP A 45 -4.20 -11.83 -9.90
CA ASP A 45 -3.40 -11.49 -11.09
C ASP A 45 -2.84 -10.06 -11.02
N VAL A 46 -3.54 -9.17 -10.33
CA VAL A 46 -3.14 -7.77 -10.12
C VAL A 46 -3.58 -7.29 -8.74
N ILE A 47 -2.88 -6.31 -8.17
CA ILE A 47 -3.26 -5.67 -6.92
C ILE A 47 -3.36 -4.15 -7.08
N ALA A 48 -4.41 -3.56 -6.52
CA ALA A 48 -4.56 -2.11 -6.47
C ALA A 48 -3.76 -1.52 -5.30
N VAL A 49 -2.96 -0.49 -5.58
CA VAL A 49 -2.23 0.29 -4.58
C VAL A 49 -2.86 1.68 -4.49
N GLY A 50 -3.27 2.09 -3.29
CA GLY A 50 -3.97 3.36 -3.05
C GLY A 50 -3.16 4.32 -2.20
N ARG A 51 -3.40 4.29 -0.88
CA ARG A 51 -2.81 5.22 0.09
C ARG A 51 -1.28 5.29 0.08
N ALA A 52 -0.59 4.19 -0.25
CA ALA A 52 0.86 4.21 -0.40
C ALA A 52 1.31 5.14 -1.54
N LEU A 53 0.63 5.10 -2.69
CA LEU A 53 0.89 6.01 -3.82
C LEU A 53 0.50 7.46 -3.54
N LEU A 54 -0.51 7.69 -2.69
CA LEU A 54 -0.85 9.04 -2.24
C LEU A 54 0.20 9.63 -1.30
N ALA A 55 0.85 8.79 -0.49
CA ALA A 55 1.95 9.22 0.37
C ALA A 55 3.24 9.43 -0.41
N ASP A 56 3.53 8.55 -1.38
CA ASP A 56 4.72 8.64 -2.23
C ASP A 56 4.40 8.11 -3.64
N PRO A 57 4.38 8.96 -4.69
CA PRO A 57 4.14 8.50 -6.06
C PRO A 57 5.25 7.59 -6.60
N GLY A 58 6.45 7.62 -6.00
CA GLY A 58 7.59 6.76 -6.31
C GLY A 58 7.55 5.40 -5.59
N TRP A 59 6.54 5.12 -4.77
CA TRP A 59 6.47 3.93 -3.90
C TRP A 59 6.74 2.61 -4.64
N VAL A 60 6.21 2.45 -5.87
CA VAL A 60 6.42 1.23 -6.66
C VAL A 60 7.88 1.07 -7.10
N ASN A 61 8.58 2.17 -7.37
CA ASN A 61 10.00 2.13 -7.71
C ASN A 61 10.83 1.77 -6.47
N LEU A 62 10.50 2.33 -5.31
CA LEU A 62 11.15 1.98 -4.04
C LEU A 62 10.99 0.49 -3.70
N LEU A 63 9.80 -0.08 -3.94
CA LEU A 63 9.57 -1.52 -3.78
C LEU A 63 10.44 -2.33 -4.74
N ARG A 64 10.47 -1.95 -6.01
CA ARG A 64 11.23 -2.64 -7.05
C ARG A 64 12.74 -2.62 -6.77
N ASP A 65 13.24 -1.52 -6.24
CA ASP A 65 14.67 -1.29 -6.01
C ASP A 65 15.13 -1.77 -4.62
N ASP A 66 14.25 -2.41 -3.85
CA ASP A 66 14.51 -2.89 -2.48
C ASP A 66 14.93 -1.76 -1.50
N THR A 67 14.39 -0.56 -1.71
CA THR A 67 14.67 0.64 -0.90
C THR A 67 13.42 1.15 -0.18
N LEU A 68 12.47 0.25 0.12
CA LEU A 68 11.20 0.61 0.77
C LEU A 68 11.37 1.03 2.24
N ASP A 69 12.52 0.74 2.87
CA ASP A 69 12.83 1.06 4.26
C ASP A 69 12.70 2.56 4.60
N GLY A 70 12.81 3.44 3.59
CA GLY A 70 12.62 4.88 3.75
C GLY A 70 11.15 5.34 3.77
N PHE A 71 10.20 4.44 3.53
CA PHE A 71 8.77 4.77 3.45
C PHE A 71 8.17 4.99 4.83
N ASN A 72 7.68 6.21 5.08
CA ASN A 72 7.21 6.63 6.40
C ASN A 72 5.71 6.34 6.66
N GLY A 73 5.05 5.64 5.74
CA GLY A 73 3.62 5.39 5.83
C GLY A 73 2.77 6.53 5.23
N TYR A 74 1.53 6.64 5.68
CA TYR A 74 0.54 7.56 5.12
C TYR A 74 -0.02 8.52 6.17
N ASP A 75 0.10 9.83 5.94
CA ASP A 75 -0.53 10.89 6.72
C ASP A 75 -1.56 11.61 5.82
N VAL A 76 -2.84 11.60 6.25
CA VAL A 76 -3.94 12.16 5.45
C VAL A 76 -3.74 13.63 5.10
N GLN A 77 -3.25 14.45 6.05
CA GLN A 77 -3.13 15.89 5.83
C GLN A 77 -2.03 16.18 4.81
N SER A 78 -0.87 15.57 4.97
CA SER A 78 0.25 15.71 4.05
C SER A 78 -0.12 15.20 2.66
N ALA A 79 -0.65 13.96 2.57
CA ALA A 79 -0.93 13.31 1.29
C ALA A 79 -2.02 14.02 0.48
N LEU A 80 -3.05 14.57 1.13
CA LEU A 80 -4.14 15.26 0.43
C LEU A 80 -3.84 16.72 0.14
N SER A 81 -2.90 17.35 0.86
CA SER A 81 -2.51 18.75 0.61
C SER A 81 -1.85 18.97 -0.76
N THR A 82 -1.31 17.91 -1.37
CA THR A 82 -0.59 17.94 -2.64
C THR A 82 -1.47 17.61 -3.86
N LEU A 83 -2.75 17.25 -3.65
CA LEU A 83 -3.72 17.04 -4.72
C LEU A 83 -4.38 18.38 -5.08
N HIS A 84 -4.02 18.92 -6.25
CA HIS A 84 -4.63 20.12 -6.84
C HIS A 84 -5.65 19.76 -7.91
#